data_AF-A0A0N4X441-F1
#
_entry.id   AF-A0A0N4X441-F1
#
_cell.length_a   1.000
_cell.length_b   1.000
_cell.length_c   1.000
_cell.angle_alpha   90.00
_cell.angle_beta   90.00
_cell.angle_gamma   90.00
#
_symmetry.space_group_name_H-M   'P 1'
#
loop_
_entity.id
_entity.type
_entity.pdbx_description
1 polymer ?
#
loop_
_entity_poly.entity_id
_entity_poly.type
_entity_poly.pdbx_seq_one_letter_code
_entity_poly.pdbx_strand_id
1 'polypeptide(L)' 'MDVPLRTILYADVIALLAGSREELQNKLQKWQKVLADNGLWLNVKKAMFFSSECTESIVDGLGEVIERYSTSGTWGVI' A
#
# COMPACT_ATOMS: atom_id res chain seq x y z
N MET A 1 3.40 25.33 32.13
CA MET A 1 2.46 24.20 32.29
C MET A 1 2.47 23.45 30.97
N ASP A 2 3.45 22.57 30.80
CA ASP A 2 3.66 21.82 29.56
C ASP A 2 2.77 20.58 29.56
N VAL A 3 1.67 20.63 28.80
CA VAL A 3 0.82 19.47 28.58
C VAL A 3 1.61 18.48 27.71
N PRO A 4 1.83 17.22 28.16
CA PRO A 4 2.56 16.25 27.35
C PRO A 4 1.75 15.94 26.10
N LEU A 5 2.31 16.24 24.92
CA LEU A 5 1.73 15.79 23.65
C LEU A 5 1.74 14.26 23.66
N ARG A 6 0.57 13.66 23.86
CA ARG A 6 0.35 12.22 23.69
C ARG A 6 0.24 11.95 22.19
N THR A 7 1.37 11.69 21.55
CA THR A 7 1.40 11.24 20.16
C THR A 7 0.91 9.80 20.10
N ILE A 8 -0.26 9.59 19.50
CA ILE A 8 -0.77 8.25 19.17
C ILE A 8 -0.27 7.95 17.75
N LEU A 9 0.64 6.98 17.60
CA LEU A 9 1.03 6.47 16.29
C LEU A 9 0.02 5.38 15.87
N TYR A 10 -0.64 5.59 14.73
CA TYR A 10 -1.48 4.60 14.08
C TYR A 10 -0.68 3.96 12.94
N ALA A 11 -0.20 2.74 13.12
CA ALA A 11 0.64 2.06 12.15
C ALA A 11 -0.07 0.80 11.62
N ASP A 12 -0.93 1.00 10.62
CA ASP A 12 -1.59 -0.08 9.85
C ASP A 12 -1.18 -0.04 8.35
N VAL A 13 -0.21 0.81 8.01
CA VAL A 13 0.18 1.06 6.61
C VAL A 13 1.51 0.38 6.33
N ILE A 14 1.51 -0.51 5.33
CA ILE A 14 2.71 -1.16 4.80
C ILE A 14 2.97 -0.56 3.42
N ALA A 15 4.16 0.02 3.21
CA ALA A 15 4.59 0.53 1.92
C ALA A 15 5.46 -0.52 1.20
N LEU A 16 5.12 -0.85 -0.05
CA LEU A 16 5.89 -1.76 -0.90
C LEU A 16 6.56 -0.99 -2.03
N LEU A 17 7.88 -1.08 -2.12
CA LEU A 17 8.69 -0.52 -3.20
C LEU A 17 9.16 -1.65 -4.12
N ALA A 18 9.09 -1.44 -5.42
CA ALA A 18 9.51 -2.41 -6.43
C ALA A 18 9.98 -1.69 -7.70
N GLY A 19 10.93 -2.29 -8.43
CA GLY A 19 11.43 -1.76 -9.70
C GLY A 19 10.58 -2.15 -10.91
N SER A 20 9.68 -3.13 -10.76
CA SER A 20 8.75 -3.56 -11.81
C SER A 20 7.39 -3.97 -11.26
N ARG A 21 6.37 -4.05 -12.13
CA ARG A 21 5.02 -4.52 -11.79
C ARG A 21 5.04 -5.95 -11.24
N GLU A 22 5.80 -6.84 -11.90
CA GLU A 22 5.90 -8.25 -11.52
C GLU A 22 6.53 -8.42 -10.14
N GLU A 23 7.57 -7.62 -9.84
CA GLU A 23 8.18 -7.59 -8.52
C GLU A 23 7.19 -7.08 -7.47
N LEU A 24 6.41 -6.03 -7.78
CA LEU A 24 5.38 -5.49 -6.90
C LEU A 24 4.27 -6.50 -6.62
N GLN A 25 3.77 -7.19 -7.65
CA GLN A 25 2.76 -8.24 -7.52
C GLN A 25 3.27 -9.40 -6.67
N ASN A 26 4.50 -9.86 -6.90
CA ASN A 26 5.09 -10.93 -6.09
C ASN A 26 5.26 -10.51 -4.61
N LYS A 27 5.71 -9.27 -4.37
CA LYS A 27 5.78 -8.70 -3.02
C LYS A 27 4.39 -8.61 -2.37
N LEU A 28 3.39 -8.12 -3.10
CA LEU A 28 2.01 -8.01 -2.63
C LEU A 28 1.45 -9.39 -2.23
N GLN A 29 1.59 -10.40 -3.09
CA GLN A 29 1.11 -11.76 -2.80
C GLN A 29 1.80 -12.37 -1.57
N LYS A 30 3.11 -12.18 -1.41
CA LYS A 30 3.84 -12.61 -0.21
C LYS A 30 3.31 -11.94 1.04
N TRP A 31 3.06 -10.64 0.98
CA TRP A 31 2.49 -9.90 2.10
C TRP A 31 1.05 -10.31 2.41
N GLN A 32 0.21 -10.56 1.41
CA GLN A 32 -1.13 -11.10 1.62
C GLN A 32 -1.10 -12.44 2.36
N LYS A 33 -0.14 -13.31 2.01
CA LYS A 33 0.07 -14.58 2.73
C LYS A 33 0.49 -14.34 4.17
N VAL A 34 1.50 -13.50 4.41
CA VAL A 34 1.96 -13.16 5.77
C VAL A 34 0.83 -12.56 6.60
N LEU A 35 0.02 -11.68 6.03
CA LEU A 35 -1.14 -11.11 6.71
C LEU A 35 -2.15 -12.21 7.07
N ALA A 36 -2.50 -13.08 6.12
CA ALA A 36 -3.43 -14.18 6.36
C ALA A 36 -2.95 -15.14 7.47
N ASP A 37 -1.65 -15.48 7.48
CA ASP A 37 -1.03 -16.31 8.52
C ASP A 37 -1.11 -15.64 9.92
N ASN A 38 -1.21 -14.31 9.97
CA ASN A 38 -1.39 -13.53 11.20
C ASN A 38 -2.88 -13.16 11.48
N GLY A 39 -3.83 -13.69 10.70
CA GLY A 39 -5.26 -13.38 10.84
C GLY A 39 -5.64 -11.96 10.41
N LEU A 40 -4.78 -11.29 9.65
CA LEU A 40 -5.00 -9.96 9.07
C LEU A 40 -5.31 -10.06 7.58
N TRP A 41 -6.02 -9.07 7.04
CA TRP A 41 -6.30 -8.98 5.61
C TRP A 41 -5.95 -7.61 5.06
N LEU A 42 -5.50 -7.60 3.81
CA LEU A 42 -5.28 -6.37 3.07
C LEU A 42 -6.63 -5.72 2.76
N ASN A 43 -6.79 -4.44 3.11
CA ASN A 43 -7.92 -3.67 2.64
C ASN A 43 -7.64 -3.12 1.25
N VAL A 44 -8.10 -3.82 0.21
CA VAL A 44 -7.89 -3.47 -1.20
C VAL A 44 -8.43 -2.07 -1.53
N LYS A 45 -9.54 -1.65 -0.88
CA LYS A 45 -10.13 -0.30 -1.07
C LYS A 45 -9.27 0.83 -0.51
N LYS A 46 -8.38 0.54 0.43
CA LYS A 46 -7.48 1.52 1.05
C LYS A 46 -6.04 1.39 0.54
N ALA A 47 -5.72 0.27 -0.10
CA ALA A 47 -4.46 0.08 -0.78
C ALA A 47 -4.40 0.99 -2.01
N MET A 48 -3.32 1.74 -2.12
CA MET A 48 -3.01 2.55 -3.30
C MET A 48 -1.61 2.18 -3.76
N PHE A 49 -1.43 2.10 -5.07
CA PHE A 49 -0.09 2.02 -5.65
C PHE A 49 0.24 3.32 -6.39
N PHE A 50 1.49 3.74 -6.24
CA PHE A 50 2.06 4.89 -6.92
C PHE A 50 2.95 4.36 -8.04
N SER A 51 2.69 4.76 -9.28
CA SER A 51 3.56 4.45 -10.41
C SER A 51 3.64 5.63 -11.36
N SER A 52 4.85 5.99 -11.77
CA SER A 52 5.09 7.03 -12.77
C SER A 52 4.85 6.55 -14.20
N GLU A 53 5.01 5.25 -14.47
CA GLU A 53 5.04 4.72 -15.86
C GLU A 53 4.14 3.50 -16.10
N CYS A 54 3.56 2.90 -15.06
CA CYS A 54 2.72 1.72 -15.23
C CYS A 54 1.26 2.12 -15.53
N THR A 55 0.81 1.82 -16.76
CA THR A 55 -0.58 1.92 -17.22
C THR A 55 -1.42 0.69 -16.88
N GLU A 56 -0.78 -0.38 -16.43
CA GLU A 56 -1.43 -1.66 -16.17
C GLU A 56 -1.92 -1.76 -14.72
N SER A 57 -3.07 -2.40 -14.52
CA SER A 57 -3.68 -2.58 -13.20
C SER A 57 -2.94 -3.60 -12.35
N ILE A 58 -2.81 -3.32 -11.05
CA ILE A 58 -2.38 -4.32 -10.05
C ILE A 58 -3.64 -4.98 -9.50
N VAL A 59 -3.58 -6.31 -9.39
CA VAL A 59 -4.65 -7.12 -8.80
C VAL A 59 -4.13 -7.81 -7.55
N ASP A 60 -5.02 -7.98 -6.58
CA ASP A 60 -4.75 -8.73 -5.36
C ASP A 60 -4.90 -10.25 -5.58
N GLY A 61 -4.63 -11.05 -4.56
CA GLY A 61 -4.78 -12.52 -4.59
C GLY A 61 -6.21 -13.04 -4.81
N LEU A 62 -7.24 -12.19 -4.70
CA LEU A 62 -8.64 -12.51 -5.00
C LEU A 62 -9.08 -11.99 -6.38
N GLY A 63 -8.21 -11.29 -7.10
CA GLY A 63 -8.49 -10.70 -8.41
C GLY A 63 -9.12 -9.30 -8.34
N GLU A 64 -9.19 -8.68 -7.16
CA GLU A 64 -9.65 -7.30 -7.01
C GLU A 64 -8.58 -6.31 -7.49
N VAL A 65 -9.00 -5.28 -8.23
CA VAL A 65 -8.10 -4.25 -8.74
C VAL A 65 -7.76 -3.25 -7.63
N ILE A 66 -6.47 -3.08 -7.37
CA ILE A 66 -5.98 -2.02 -6.48
C ILE A 66 -5.99 -0.71 -7.27
N GLU A 67 -6.58 0.33 -6.69
CA GLU A 67 -6.63 1.64 -7.36
C GLU A 67 -5.24 2.26 -7.50
N ARG A 68 -4.99 2.81 -8.69
CA ARG A 68 -3.79 3.59 -8.97
C ARG A 68 -4.00 5.02 -8.48
N TYR A 69 -3.04 5.55 -7.72
CA TYR A 69 -3.01 6.97 -7.44
C TYR A 69 -2.25 7.70 -8.56
N SER A 70 -2.95 8.49 -9.38
CA SER A 70 -2.32 9.35 -10.39
C SER A 70 -2.24 10.79 -9.90
N THR A 71 -1.06 11.22 -9.47
CA THR A 71 -0.80 12.63 -9.18
C THR A 71 -0.46 13.37 -10.47
N SER A 72 -1.37 14.23 -10.94
CA SER A 72 -1.04 15.28 -11.91
C SER A 72 -0.46 16.54 -11.25
N GLY A 73 0.03 16.45 -10.00
CA GLY A 73 0.49 17.60 -9.22
C GLY A 73 1.59 17.26 -8.21
N THR A 74 2.49 18.22 -8.03
CA THR A 74 3.70 18.25 -7.19
C THR A 74 3.54 17.54 -5.84
N TRP A 75 4.51 16.70 -5.49
CA TRP A 75 4.60 15.95 -4.23
C TRP A 75 4.61 16.88 -3.01
N GLY A 76 3.61 16.73 -2.15
CA GLY A 76 3.67 17.13 -0.73
C GLY A 76 3.89 15.88 0.11
N VAL A 77 4.89 15.94 0.99
CA VAL A 77 5.26 14.87 1.94
C VAL A 77 4.10 14.60 2.90
N ILE A 78 3.85 13.33 3.20
CA ILE A 78 3.31 12.89 4.49
C ILE A 78 4.29 11.90 5.11
#